data_AF-A0A519FRN3-F1
#
_entry.id   AF-A0A519FRN3-F1
#
_cell.length_a   1.000
_cell.length_b   1.000
_cell.length_c   1.000
_cell.angle_alpha   90.00
_cell.angle_beta   90.00
_cell.angle_gamma   90.00
#
_symmetry.space_group_name_H-M   'P 1'
#
loop_
_entity.id
_entity.type
_entity.pdbx_description
1 polymer ?
#
loop_
_entity_poly.entity_id
_entity_poly.type
_entity_poly.pdbx_seq_one_letter_code
_entity_poly.pdbx_strand_id
1 'polypeptide(L)'
;MDEVHARGRKVKSSLRNISVTVIELPRGKFGWQLLEKQENHGWQALAEGQTAFARYADAMAAGLLQLQSLVADLSAGPRRPAATSAERQESAATGDDETATGEDAQQPSGKLFGFGPLR
;
A
#
# COMPACT_ATOMS: atom_id res chain seq x y z
N MET A 1 -12.97 -39.74 9.28
CA MET A 1 -12.31 -38.92 8.26
C MET A 1 -13.29 -37.85 7.83
N ASP A 2 -13.00 -36.58 8.12
CA ASP A 2 -13.27 -35.45 7.21
C ASP A 2 -12.56 -34.22 7.78
N GLU A 3 -11.49 -33.85 7.10
CA GLU A 3 -10.46 -32.91 7.54
C GLU A 3 -10.85 -31.47 7.22
N VAL A 4 -10.77 -30.63 8.24
CA VAL A 4 -11.05 -29.19 8.23
C VAL A 4 -10.02 -28.47 7.37
N HIS A 5 -10.45 -27.87 6.25
CA HIS A 5 -9.65 -26.88 5.54
C HIS A 5 -10.45 -25.59 5.34
N ALA A 6 -10.63 -24.85 6.43
CA ALA A 6 -11.00 -23.44 6.37
C ALA A 6 -9.81 -22.65 5.84
N ARG A 7 -9.67 -22.58 4.51
CA ARG A 7 -8.71 -21.66 3.87
C ARG A 7 -9.18 -20.24 4.12
N GLY A 8 -8.66 -19.61 5.17
CA GLY A 8 -8.80 -18.19 5.42
C GLY A 8 -8.38 -17.41 4.18
N ARG A 9 -9.35 -16.83 3.47
CA ARG A 9 -9.09 -16.01 2.28
C ARG A 9 -8.38 -14.75 2.77
N LYS A 10 -7.06 -14.67 2.55
CA LYS A 10 -6.28 -13.46 2.82
C LYS A 10 -6.91 -12.32 1.99
N VAL A 11 -7.67 -11.44 2.63
CA VAL A 11 -8.32 -10.31 1.96
C VAL A 11 -7.21 -9.39 1.50
N LYS A 12 -6.94 -9.37 0.19
CA LYS A 12 -6.03 -8.37 -0.39
C LYS A 12 -6.64 -7.00 -0.12
N SER A 13 -5.93 -6.17 0.63
CA SER A 13 -6.29 -4.78 0.83
C SER A 13 -6.46 -4.07 -0.53
N SER A 14 -7.52 -3.28 -0.65
CA SER A 14 -7.81 -2.53 -1.86
C SER A 14 -6.74 -1.47 -2.11
N LEU A 15 -6.42 -1.25 -3.39
CA LEU A 15 -5.51 -0.18 -3.81
C LEU A 15 -6.18 1.18 -3.59
N ARG A 16 -5.43 2.13 -3.04
CA ARG A 16 -5.82 3.53 -2.93
C ARG A 16 -5.54 4.22 -4.26
N ASN A 17 -6.53 4.92 -4.80
CA ASN A 17 -6.36 5.69 -6.02
C ASN A 17 -5.97 7.11 -5.64
N ILE A 18 -4.67 7.40 -5.70
CA ILE A 18 -4.09 8.68 -5.32
C ILE A 18 -3.51 9.34 -6.57
N SER A 19 -3.88 10.60 -6.80
CA SER A 19 -3.34 11.46 -7.85
C SER A 19 -2.38 12.47 -7.24
N VAL A 20 -1.25 12.71 -7.92
CA VAL A 20 -0.40 13.87 -7.66
C VAL A 20 -0.79 14.96 -8.65
N THR A 21 -1.15 16.13 -8.14
CA THR A 21 -1.44 17.30 -8.97
C THR A 21 -0.46 18.41 -8.63
N VAL A 22 -0.05 19.15 -9.66
CA VAL A 22 0.69 20.41 -9.50
C VAL A 22 -0.29 21.54 -9.68
N ILE A 23 -0.30 22.48 -8.74
CA ILE A 23 -1.19 23.65 -8.76
C ILE A 23 -0.36 24.91 -8.99
N GLU A 24 -0.95 25.89 -9.67
CA GLU A 24 -0.38 27.23 -9.75
C GLU A 24 -0.78 28.03 -8.49
N LEU A 25 0.22 28.64 -7.87
CA LEU A 25 0.10 29.52 -6.73
C LEU A 25 0.31 30.97 -7.16
N PRO A 26 -0.13 31.96 -6.36
CA PRO A 26 0.07 33.37 -6.68
C PRO A 26 1.53 33.69 -7.04
N ARG A 27 1.70 34.68 -7.91
CA ARG A 27 3.03 35.14 -8.40
C ARG A 27 3.75 34.11 -9.30
N GLY A 28 2.98 33.27 -10.01
CA GLY A 28 3.51 32.28 -10.96
C GLY A 28 4.38 31.21 -10.29
N LYS A 29 4.06 30.88 -9.04
CA LYS A 29 4.72 29.81 -8.29
C LYS A 29 3.92 28.53 -8.43
N PHE A 30 4.53 27.41 -8.03
CA PHE A 30 3.91 26.10 -8.13
C PHE A 30 3.87 25.43 -6.77
N GLY A 31 2.77 24.76 -6.47
CA GLY A 31 2.60 23.87 -5.33
C GLY A 31 2.23 22.47 -5.81
N TRP A 32 2.13 21.52 -4.88
CA TRP A 32 1.62 20.19 -5.18
C TRP A 32 0.53 19.80 -4.19
N GLN A 33 -0.39 18.95 -4.64
CA GLN A 33 -1.41 18.32 -3.81
C GLN A 33 -1.51 16.82 -4.13
N LEU A 34 -1.80 16.03 -3.10
CA LEU A 34 -2.18 14.63 -3.22
C LEU A 34 -3.68 14.52 -3.03
N LEU A 35 -4.37 13.93 -4.00
CA LEU A 35 -5.82 13.73 -3.98
C LEU A 35 -6.14 12.25 -3.98
N GLU A 36 -7.00 11.77 -3.08
CA GLU A 36 -7.51 10.40 -3.10
C GLU A 36 -8.93 10.35 -3.62
N LYS A 37 -9.17 9.39 -4.53
CA LYS A 37 -10.49 9.10 -5.06
C LYS A 37 -11.34 8.43 -3.99
N GLN A 38 -12.45 9.06 -3.68
CA GLN A 38 -13.47 8.58 -2.76
C GLN A 38 -14.42 7.59 -3.43
N GLU A 39 -15.20 6.88 -2.62
CA GLU A 39 -16.16 5.87 -3.09
C GLU A 39 -17.28 6.48 -3.95
N ASN A 40 -17.65 7.74 -3.66
CA ASN A 40 -18.60 8.52 -4.46
C ASN A 40 -17.98 9.11 -5.76
N HIS A 41 -16.80 8.63 -6.17
CA HIS A 41 -16.01 9.13 -7.30
C HIS A 41 -15.48 10.57 -7.17
N GLY A 42 -15.71 11.24 -6.04
CA GLY A 42 -15.10 12.53 -5.74
C GLY A 42 -13.62 12.41 -5.43
N TRP A 43 -12.91 13.54 -5.45
CA TRP A 43 -11.51 13.64 -5.03
C TRP A 43 -11.43 14.41 -3.72
N GLN A 44 -10.66 13.89 -2.77
CA GLN A 44 -10.40 14.56 -1.49
C GLN A 44 -8.91 14.81 -1.32
N ALA A 45 -8.54 15.98 -0.80
CA ALA A 45 -7.16 16.28 -0.48
C ALA A 45 -6.66 15.40 0.69
N LEU A 46 -5.56 14.70 0.45
CA LEU A 46 -4.83 13.94 1.46
C LEU A 46 -3.70 14.76 2.09
N ALA A 47 -2.97 15.49 1.25
CA ALA A 47 -1.82 16.27 1.64
C ALA A 47 -1.55 17.37 0.62
N GLU A 48 -0.91 18.44 1.06
CA GLU A 48 -0.48 19.54 0.20
C GLU A 48 0.89 20.07 0.63
N GLY A 49 1.64 20.57 -0.34
CA GLY A 49 2.95 21.17 -0.10
C GLY A 49 2.81 22.58 0.46
N GLN A 50 3.42 22.83 1.62
CA GLN A 50 3.50 24.19 2.20
C GLN A 50 4.55 25.07 1.49
N THR A 51 5.47 24.46 0.75
CA THR A 51 6.54 25.15 0.03
C THR A 51 6.10 25.51 -1.39
N ALA A 52 6.27 26.78 -1.77
CA ALA A 52 6.07 27.25 -3.13
C ALA A 52 7.36 27.14 -3.95
N PHE A 53 7.26 26.54 -5.14
CA PHE A 53 8.37 26.31 -6.06
C PHE A 53 8.35 27.30 -7.21
N ALA A 54 9.54 27.63 -7.74
CA ALA A 54 9.65 28.50 -8.92
C ALA A 54 9.40 27.74 -10.24
N ARG A 55 9.57 26.41 -10.24
CA ARG A 55 9.44 25.58 -11.45
C ARG A 55 8.41 24.49 -11.21
N TYR A 56 7.62 24.22 -12.23
CA TYR A 56 6.62 23.16 -12.23
C TYR A 56 7.22 21.78 -11.92
N ALA A 57 8.38 21.47 -12.50
CA ALA A 57 9.08 20.20 -12.30
C ALA A 57 9.50 19.96 -10.84
N ASP A 58 9.91 21.01 -10.12
CA ASP A 58 10.32 20.89 -8.72
C ASP A 58 9.12 20.57 -7.82
N ALA A 59 7.97 21.21 -8.07
CA ALA A 59 6.72 20.91 -7.37
C ALA A 59 6.23 19.48 -7.66
N MET A 60 6.30 19.05 -8.92
CA MET A 60 5.96 17.68 -9.32
C MET A 60 6.83 16.65 -8.60
N ALA A 61 8.15 16.85 -8.60
CA ALA A 61 9.09 15.96 -7.93
C ALA A 61 8.82 15.87 -6.42
N ALA A 62 8.58 17.01 -5.77
CA ALA A 62 8.22 17.05 -4.36
C ALA A 62 6.92 16.29 -4.06
N GLY A 63 5.89 16.43 -4.90
CA GLY A 63 4.64 15.68 -4.77
C GLY A 63 4.82 14.17 -4.95
N LEU A 64 5.65 13.74 -5.90
CA LEU A 64 5.97 12.31 -6.10
C LEU A 64 6.74 11.72 -4.91
N LEU A 65 7.70 12.46 -4.34
CA LEU A 65 8.40 12.05 -3.12
C LEU A 65 7.44 11.91 -1.94
N GLN A 66 6.47 12.82 -1.80
CA GLN A 66 5.45 12.68 -0.77
C GLN A 66 4.55 11.47 -1.03
N LEU A 67 4.15 11.19 -2.27
CA LEU A 67 3.38 9.99 -2.58
C LEU A 67 4.17 8.73 -2.21
N GLN A 68 5.47 8.70 -2.52
CA GLN A 68 6.35 7.58 -2.19
C GLN A 68 6.41 7.33 -0.68
N SER A 69 6.42 8.39 0.14
CA SER A 69 6.49 8.25 1.61
C SER A 69 5.23 7.65 2.24
N LEU A 70 4.09 7.66 1.53
CA LEU A 70 2.86 7.00 1.97
C LEU A 70 2.87 5.48 1.76
N VAL A 71 3.92 4.94 1.14
CA VAL A 71 3.96 3.55 0.67
C VAL A 71 5.16 2.82 1.27
N ALA A 72 4.90 1.83 2.12
CA ALA A 72 5.94 0.98 2.70
C ALA A 72 6.60 0.06 1.67
N ASP A 73 5.83 -0.45 0.70
CA ASP A 73 6.32 -1.27 -0.41
C ASP A 73 5.83 -0.71 -1.74
N LEU A 74 6.73 -0.09 -2.50
CA LEU A 74 6.44 0.56 -3.78
C LEU A 74 6.01 -0.44 -4.85
N SER A 75 6.37 -1.71 -4.73
CA SER A 75 5.91 -2.76 -5.65
C SER A 75 4.44 -3.10 -5.41
N ALA A 76 3.98 -2.99 -4.17
CA ALA A 76 2.59 -3.23 -3.79
C ALA A 76 1.69 -1.99 -3.97
N GLY A 77 2.26 -0.79 -3.86
CA GLY A 77 1.57 0.50 -3.93
C GLY A 77 0.79 0.86 -2.64
N PRO A 78 0.18 2.05 -2.58
CA PRO A 78 -0.61 2.48 -1.43
C PRO A 78 -1.89 1.65 -1.33
N ARG A 79 -2.05 0.92 -0.23
CA ARG A 79 -3.22 0.06 0.02
C ARG A 79 -3.99 0.54 1.25
N ARG A 80 -5.31 0.35 1.23
CA ARG A 80 -6.17 0.56 2.41
C ARG A 80 -5.77 -0.50 3.45
N PRO A 81 -5.58 -0.17 4.74
CA PRO A 81 -5.34 -1.22 5.74
C PRO A 81 -6.48 -2.24 5.66
N ALA A 82 -6.15 -3.54 5.62
CA ALA A 82 -7.18 -4.55 5.75
C ALA A 82 -7.86 -4.27 7.09
N ALA A 83 -9.19 -4.13 7.09
CA ALA A 83 -9.93 -4.09 8.34
C ALA A 83 -9.65 -5.42 9.03
N THR A 84 -8.70 -5.43 9.97
CA THR A 84 -8.54 -6.55 10.89
C THR A 84 -9.87 -6.61 11.61
N SER A 85 -10.63 -7.67 11.37
CA SER A 85 -11.83 -7.98 12.12
C SER A 85 -11.43 -7.95 13.60
N ALA A 86 -11.77 -6.87 14.30
CA ALA A 86 -11.44 -6.71 15.70
C ALA A 86 -12.00 -7.91 16.47
N GLU A 87 -11.10 -8.54 17.20
CA GLU A 87 -11.29 -9.79 17.91
C GLU A 87 -12.51 -9.78 18.83
N ARG A 88 -13.37 -10.81 18.68
CA ARG A 88 -14.04 -11.43 19.82
C ARG A 88 -12.98 -12.26 20.55
N GLN A 89 -12.15 -11.61 21.35
CA GLN A 89 -11.29 -12.27 22.33
C GLN A 89 -11.91 -12.02 23.70
N GLU A 90 -12.80 -12.93 24.09
CA GLU A 90 -13.05 -13.20 25.50
C GLU A 90 -13.32 -14.69 25.65
N SER A 91 -12.60 -15.29 26.61
CA SER A 91 -12.77 -16.67 27.14
C SER A 91 -12.12 -17.81 26.37
N ALA A 92 -10.89 -18.18 26.76
CA ALA A 92 -10.65 -19.43 27.49
C ALA A 92 -9.15 -19.60 27.74
N ALA A 93 -8.74 -19.37 28.98
CA ALA A 93 -7.54 -19.96 29.52
C ALA A 93 -7.73 -21.48 29.69
N THR A 94 -6.65 -22.23 29.47
CA THR A 94 -6.19 -23.46 30.17
C THR A 94 -5.70 -24.51 29.18
N GLY A 95 -4.47 -24.99 29.37
CA GLY A 95 -4.01 -26.27 28.85
C GLY A 95 -2.57 -26.24 28.35
N ASP A 96 -1.66 -26.68 29.21
CA ASP A 96 -0.22 -26.86 29.01
C ASP A 96 0.17 -27.84 27.87
N ASP A 97 1.41 -27.65 27.41
CA ASP A 97 2.48 -28.65 27.35
C ASP A 97 3.05 -29.15 26.00
N GLU A 98 4.39 -29.19 26.01
CA GLU A 98 5.37 -30.01 25.29
C GLU A 98 5.68 -29.89 23.76
N THR A 99 6.87 -29.31 23.53
CA THR A 99 8.01 -29.79 22.70
C THR A 99 7.84 -30.16 21.22
N ALA A 100 8.65 -29.53 20.35
CA ALA A 100 9.86 -30.15 19.75
C ALA A 100 10.45 -29.35 18.56
N THR A 101 11.77 -29.26 18.60
CA THR A 101 12.85 -28.78 17.71
C THR A 101 12.73 -29.08 16.20
N GLY A 102 13.29 -28.19 15.36
CA GLY A 102 13.79 -28.57 14.02
C GLY A 102 14.05 -27.42 13.04
N GLU A 103 15.30 -26.96 12.96
CA GLU A 103 15.91 -26.19 11.85
C GLU A 103 15.73 -26.88 10.48
N ASP A 104 15.53 -26.15 9.39
CA ASP A 104 16.59 -25.77 8.43
C ASP A 104 16.01 -25.17 7.13
N ALA A 105 16.82 -24.36 6.46
CA ALA A 105 16.58 -23.60 5.25
C ALA A 105 16.41 -24.45 3.97
N GLN A 106 15.80 -23.86 2.91
CA GLN A 106 16.47 -23.54 1.62
C GLN A 106 15.44 -23.07 0.54
N GLN A 107 15.58 -21.84 0.04
CA GLN A 107 15.28 -21.48 -1.36
C GLN A 107 16.50 -21.86 -2.26
N PRO A 108 16.55 -21.73 -3.61
CA PRO A 108 15.58 -21.19 -4.58
C PRO A 108 15.44 -22.09 -5.84
N SER A 109 14.73 -21.60 -6.85
CA SER A 109 15.16 -21.54 -8.27
C SER A 109 14.06 -21.95 -9.25
N GLY A 110 13.91 -21.15 -10.31
CA GLY A 110 13.02 -21.47 -11.42
C GLY A 110 12.57 -20.23 -12.19
N LYS A 111 13.51 -19.61 -12.90
CA LYS A 111 13.26 -18.54 -13.88
C LYS A 111 12.27 -19.01 -14.95
N LEU A 112 11.16 -18.30 -15.13
CA LEU A 112 10.45 -18.16 -16.41
C LEU A 112 9.85 -16.75 -16.50
N PHE A 113 10.74 -15.76 -16.66
CA PHE A 113 10.38 -14.48 -17.25
C PHE A 113 10.14 -14.70 -18.74
N GLY A 114 8.88 -14.57 -19.19
CA GLY A 114 8.47 -14.70 -20.59
C GLY A 114 7.86 -13.41 -21.10
N PHE A 115 8.67 -12.37 -21.32
CA PHE A 115 8.30 -11.30 -22.22
C PHE A 115 8.62 -11.76 -23.64
N GLY A 116 7.59 -12.26 -24.34
CA GLY A 116 7.68 -12.58 -25.77
C GLY A 116 7.94 -11.33 -26.61
N PRO A 117 8.50 -11.48 -27.83
CA PRO A 117 8.91 -10.34 -28.65
C PRO A 117 7.70 -9.52 -29.11
N LEU A 118 7.81 -8.20 -28.97
CA LEU A 118 6.91 -7.23 -29.58
C LEU A 118 6.89 -7.45 -31.10
N ARG A 119 5.68 -7.51 -31.66
CA ARG A 119 5.43 -7.34 -33.10
C ARG A 119 4.90 -5.95 -33.36
#